data_AF-A0A354Z3B2-F1
#
_entry.id   AF-A0A354Z3B2-F1
#
_cell.length_a   1.000
_cell.length_b   1.000
_cell.length_c   1.000
_cell.angle_alpha   90.00
_cell.angle_beta   90.00
_cell.angle_gamma   90.00
#
_symmetry.space_group_name_H-M   'P 1'
#
loop_
_entity.id
_entity.type
_entity.pdbx_description
1 polymer ?
#
loop_
_entity_poly.entity_id
_entity_poly.type
_entity_poly.pdbx_seq_one_letter_code
_entity_poly.pdbx_strand_id
1 'polypeptide(L)'
;LDHGNYLAYGLAATATWVLGLPHGLAVLHGKTRRGGLVFDVADLVKDSTILPQAFVSAVRGDSEQDFRQACIQALTRSESLDCMIDTLKAVAESLGASHT
;
A
#
# COMPACT_ATOMS: atom_id res chain seq x y z
N LEU A 1 1.75 3.85 -14.16
CA LEU A 1 2.21 3.08 -12.98
C LEU A 1 2.61 3.99 -11.83
N ASP A 2 3.53 4.94 -12.03
CA ASP A 2 4.00 5.85 -10.97
C ASP A 2 2.88 6.58 -10.23
N HIS A 3 1.92 7.16 -10.95
CA HIS A 3 0.78 7.86 -10.34
C HIS A 3 -0.04 6.95 -9.39
N GLY A 4 -0.26 5.69 -9.78
CA GLY A 4 -1.00 4.74 -8.96
C GLY A 4 -0.21 4.28 -7.73
N ASN A 5 1.12 4.19 -7.86
CA ASN A 5 1.98 3.90 -6.72
C ASN A 5 1.89 4.98 -5.64
N TYR A 6 1.76 6.27 -6.01
CA TYR A 6 1.55 7.34 -5.03
C TYR A 6 0.24 7.20 -4.25
N LEU A 7 -0.82 6.67 -4.87
CA LEU A 7 -2.07 6.37 -4.16
C LEU A 7 -1.87 5.24 -3.14
N ALA A 8 -1.17 4.18 -3.53
CA ALA A 8 -0.83 3.08 -2.63
C ALA A 8 0.07 3.54 -1.46
N TYR A 9 1.05 4.42 -1.72
CA TYR A 9 1.90 5.01 -0.66
C TYR A 9 1.08 5.86 0.31
N GLY A 10 0.12 6.66 -0.17
CA GLY A 10 -0.76 7.44 0.71
C GLY A 10 -1.64 6.57 1.60
N LEU A 11 -2.14 5.45 1.05
CA LEU A 11 -2.95 4.49 1.81
C LEU A 11 -2.10 3.74 2.85
N ALA A 12 -0.90 3.29 2.46
CA ALA A 12 0.05 2.65 3.36
C ALA A 12 0.52 3.58 4.50
N ALA A 13 0.78 4.85 4.20
CA ALA A 13 1.09 5.86 5.21
C ALA A 13 -0.06 6.06 6.20
N THR A 14 -1.31 5.98 5.72
CA THR A 14 -2.49 6.04 6.58
C THR A 14 -2.59 4.82 7.49
N ALA A 15 -2.36 3.62 6.96
CA ALA A 15 -2.34 2.37 7.72
C ALA A 15 -1.26 2.37 8.82
N THR A 16 -0.04 2.82 8.50
CA THR A 16 1.03 2.95 9.50
C THR A 16 0.73 4.04 10.53
N TRP A 17 0.14 5.16 10.12
CA TRP A 17 -0.21 6.25 11.03
C TRP A 17 -1.29 5.85 12.04
N VAL A 18 -2.37 5.19 11.59
CA VAL A 18 -3.48 4.81 12.49
C VAL A 18 -3.06 3.79 13.55
N LEU A 19 -2.06 2.96 13.25
CA LEU A 19 -1.46 2.02 14.19
C LEU A 19 -0.29 2.61 15.00
N GLY A 20 0.08 3.88 14.76
CA GLY A 20 1.19 4.54 15.46
C GLY A 20 2.58 4.00 15.09
N LEU A 21 2.74 3.38 13.91
CA LEU A 21 3.98 2.78 13.45
C LEU A 21 4.87 3.82 12.73
N PRO A 22 6.12 4.06 13.20
CA PRO A 22 7.03 4.95 12.50
C PRO A 22 7.39 4.44 11.10
N HIS A 23 7.25 5.30 10.09
CA HIS A 23 7.51 4.92 8.69
C HIS A 23 8.96 4.44 8.41
N GLY A 24 9.89 4.72 9.32
CA GLY A 24 11.30 4.31 9.21
C GLY A 24 11.59 2.86 9.59
N LEU A 25 10.64 2.15 10.20
CA LEU A 25 10.82 0.76 10.65
C LEU A 25 10.56 -0.24 9.51
N ALA A 26 11.30 -0.11 8.42
CA ALA A 26 11.17 -0.97 7.25
C ALA A 26 11.64 -2.40 7.53
N VAL A 27 10.96 -3.36 6.93
CA VAL A 27 11.27 -4.79 6.97
C VAL A 27 11.94 -5.29 5.69
N LEU A 28 11.64 -4.70 4.52
CA LEU A 28 12.18 -5.12 3.23
C LEU A 28 12.96 -4.02 2.50
N HIS A 29 12.41 -2.81 2.39
CA HIS A 29 13.00 -1.71 1.61
C HIS A 29 14.25 -1.05 2.22
N GLY A 30 14.84 -1.66 3.25
CA GLY A 30 16.13 -1.29 3.82
C GLY A 30 16.05 -0.15 4.85
N LYS A 31 16.96 -0.21 5.83
CA LYS A 31 16.97 0.68 7.00
C LYS A 31 17.33 2.14 6.69
N THR A 32 17.92 2.42 5.52
CA THR A 32 18.37 3.76 5.12
C THR A 32 17.38 4.49 4.23
N ARG A 33 16.34 3.80 3.73
CA ARG A 33 15.30 4.43 2.92
C ARG A 33 14.31 5.14 3.83
N ARG A 34 14.26 6.47 3.72
CA ARG A 34 13.26 7.27 4.43
C ARG A 34 11.86 6.80 4.04
N GLY A 35 11.05 6.49 5.05
CA GLY A 35 9.69 5.98 4.85
C GLY A 35 9.63 4.54 4.33
N GLY A 36 10.68 3.72 4.52
CA GLY A 36 10.74 2.35 4.00
C GLY A 36 9.52 1.47 4.33
N LEU A 37 8.93 1.59 5.52
CA LEU A 37 7.74 0.81 5.89
C LEU A 37 6.51 1.18 5.06
N VAL A 38 6.39 2.43 4.62
CA VAL A 38 5.30 2.84 3.72
C VAL A 38 5.41 2.13 2.37
N PHE A 39 6.64 1.92 1.88
CA PHE A 39 6.87 1.16 0.65
C PHE A 39 6.59 -0.34 0.86
N ASP A 40 7.03 -0.91 1.99
CA ASP A 40 6.77 -2.31 2.33
C ASP A 40 5.26 -2.61 2.39
N VAL A 41 4.48 -1.73 3.04
CA VAL A 41 3.03 -1.90 3.18
C VAL A 41 2.30 -1.65 1.86
N ALA A 42 2.75 -0.68 1.05
CA ALA A 42 2.14 -0.42 -0.26
C ALA A 42 2.32 -1.60 -1.23
N ASP A 43 3.40 -2.35 -1.11
CA ASP A 43 3.66 -3.53 -1.95
C ASP A 43 2.62 -4.65 -1.75
N LEU A 44 1.88 -4.67 -0.64
CA LEU A 44 0.76 -5.60 -0.42
C LEU A 44 -0.35 -5.46 -1.47
N VAL A 45 -0.50 -4.29 -2.10
CA VAL A 45 -1.61 -4.02 -3.03
C VAL A 45 -1.19 -3.52 -4.41
N LYS A 46 0.07 -3.12 -4.58
CA LYS A 46 0.55 -2.53 -5.84
C LYS A 46 0.39 -3.50 -7.01
N ASP A 47 0.83 -4.75 -6.84
CA ASP A 47 0.78 -5.71 -7.94
C ASP A 47 -0.62 -6.31 -8.15
N SER A 48 -1.43 -6.41 -7.10
CA SER A 48 -2.81 -6.91 -7.19
C SER A 48 -3.78 -5.88 -7.77
N THR A 49 -3.53 -4.59 -7.54
CA THR A 49 -4.51 -3.53 -7.82
C THR A 49 -3.98 -2.46 -8.77
N ILE A 50 -2.84 -1.84 -8.47
CA ILE A 50 -2.31 -0.72 -9.27
C ILE A 50 -1.79 -1.20 -10.63
N LEU A 51 -1.04 -2.30 -10.64
CA LEU A 51 -0.44 -2.87 -11.83
C LEU A 51 -1.50 -3.23 -12.89
N PRO A 52 -2.50 -4.09 -12.62
CA PRO A 52 -3.51 -4.43 -13.64
C PRO A 52 -4.32 -3.21 -14.09
N GLN A 53 -4.69 -2.30 -13.17
CA GLN A 53 -5.44 -1.10 -13.53
C GLN A 53 -4.65 -0.19 -14.48
N ALA A 54 -3.32 -0.09 -14.32
CA ALA A 54 -2.49 0.72 -15.20
C ALA A 54 -2.48 0.19 -16.64
N PHE A 55 -2.43 -1.14 -16.82
CA PHE A 55 -2.52 -1.75 -18.15
C PHE A 55 -3.92 -1.57 -18.77
N VAL A 56 -4.99 -1.74 -17.98
CA VAL A 56 -6.36 -1.52 -18.44
C VAL A 56 -6.55 -0.07 -18.92
N SER A 57 -6.13 0.91 -18.11
CA SER A 57 -6.26 2.33 -18.46
C SER A 57 -5.41 2.74 -19.65
N ALA A 58 -4.21 2.15 -19.80
CA ALA A 58 -3.37 2.38 -20.98
C ALA A 58 -4.04 1.91 -22.28
N VAL A 59 -4.68 0.73 -22.26
CA VAL A 59 -5.41 0.21 -23.44
C VAL A 59 -6.64 1.05 -23.77
N ARG A 60 -7.33 1.61 -22.76
CA ARG A 60 -8.50 2.47 -22.95
C ARG A 60 -8.18 3.89 -23.39
N GLY A 61 -6.92 4.32 -23.27
CA GLY A 61 -6.53 5.71 -23.49
C GLY A 61 -7.08 6.66 -22.42
N ASP A 62 -7.27 6.15 -21.19
CA ASP A 62 -7.78 6.93 -20.05
C ASP A 62 -6.85 8.11 -19.74
N SER A 63 -7.43 9.24 -19.32
CA SER A 63 -6.64 10.36 -18.78
C SER A 63 -6.02 9.99 -17.41
N GLU A 64 -5.08 10.80 -16.92
CA GLU A 64 -4.51 10.62 -15.58
C GLU A 64 -5.59 10.69 -14.48
N GLN A 65 -6.58 11.56 -14.66
CA GLN A 65 -7.71 11.69 -13.73
C GLN A 65 -8.60 10.44 -13.74
N ASP A 66 -8.87 9.89 -14.93
CA ASP A 66 -9.66 8.66 -15.07
C ASP A 66 -8.93 7.47 -14.44
N PHE A 67 -7.63 7.33 -14.72
CA PHE A 67 -6.78 6.31 -14.11
C PHE A 67 -6.75 6.43 -12.58
N ARG A 68 -6.60 7.65 -12.04
CA ARG A 68 -6.64 7.91 -10.60
C ARG A 68 -7.97 7.47 -10.00
N GLN A 69 -9.09 7.85 -10.63
CA GLN A 69 -10.41 7.50 -10.14
C GLN A 69 -10.64 5.99 -10.16
N ALA A 70 -10.20 5.30 -11.22
CA ALA A 70 -10.30 3.85 -11.34
C ALA A 70 -9.46 3.13 -10.27
N CYS A 71 -8.24 3.62 -9.98
CA CYS A 71 -7.40 3.09 -8.90
C CYS A 71 -8.07 3.26 -7.53
N ILE A 72 -8.61 4.45 -7.24
CA ILE A 72 -9.32 4.69 -5.97
C ILE A 72 -10.49 3.72 -5.81
N GLN A 73 -11.32 3.58 -6.86
CA GLN A 73 -12.43 2.62 -6.82
C GLN A 73 -11.96 1.18 -6.63
N ALA A 74 -10.86 0.78 -7.28
CA ALA A 74 -10.31 -0.58 -7.14
C ALA A 74 -9.77 -0.83 -5.72
N LEU A 75 -9.03 0.12 -5.15
CA LEU A 75 -8.52 0.06 -3.78
C LEU A 75 -9.66 0.02 -2.74
N THR A 76 -10.73 0.81 -2.95
CA THR A 76 -11.91 0.79 -2.08
C THR A 76 -12.66 -0.53 -2.18
N ARG A 77 -12.94 -1.03 -3.38
CA ARG A 77 -13.68 -2.29 -3.58
C ARG A 77 -12.94 -3.52 -3.05
N SER A 78 -11.60 -3.47 -3.03
CA SER A 78 -10.75 -4.53 -2.49
C SER A 78 -10.41 -4.35 -1.01
N GLU A 79 -11.01 -3.35 -0.34
CA GLU A 79 -10.77 -3.06 1.09
C GLU A 79 -9.27 -2.96 1.41
N SER A 80 -8.51 -2.34 0.50
CA SER A 80 -7.04 -2.36 0.54
C SER A 80 -6.47 -1.72 1.81
N LEU A 81 -7.14 -0.72 2.39
CA LEU A 81 -6.70 -0.12 3.65
C LEU A 81 -6.84 -1.10 4.83
N ASP A 82 -7.98 -1.80 4.90
CA ASP A 82 -8.24 -2.79 5.95
C ASP A 82 -7.26 -3.96 5.83
N CYS A 83 -7.03 -4.45 4.60
CA CYS A 83 -6.01 -5.45 4.31
C CYS A 83 -4.60 -5.04 4.81
N MET A 84 -4.19 -3.79 4.58
CA MET A 84 -2.91 -3.27 5.07
C MET A 84 -2.85 -3.24 6.60
N ILE A 85 -3.90 -2.74 7.25
CA ILE A 85 -3.98 -2.63 8.71
C ILE A 85 -3.96 -4.02 9.36
N ASP A 86 -4.76 -4.95 8.85
CA ASP A 86 -4.86 -6.31 9.39
C ASP A 86 -3.57 -7.09 9.18
N THR A 87 -2.90 -6.90 8.03
CA THR A 87 -1.58 -7.51 7.79
C THR A 87 -0.55 -6.99 8.79
N LEU A 88 -0.51 -5.67 9.04
CA LEU A 88 0.40 -5.07 10.01
C LEU A 88 0.14 -5.60 11.43
N LYS A 89 -1.12 -5.68 11.85
CA LYS A 89 -1.51 -6.23 13.16
C LYS A 89 -1.11 -7.69 13.28
N ALA A 90 -1.44 -8.52 12.29
CA ALA A 90 -1.13 -9.94 12.30
C ALA A 90 0.39 -10.20 12.41
N VAL A 91 1.21 -9.45 11.66
CA VAL A 91 2.68 -9.56 11.74
C VAL A 91 3.18 -9.11 13.11
N ALA A 92 2.69 -7.99 13.63
CA ALA A 92 3.09 -7.48 14.94
C ALA A 92 2.70 -8.44 16.09
N GLU A 93 1.49 -9.00 16.06
CA GLU A 93 1.00 -9.98 17.04
C GLU A 93 1.79 -11.29 16.96
N SER A 94 2.01 -11.81 15.75
CA SER A 94 2.77 -13.06 15.55
C SER A 94 4.21 -12.96 16.08
N LEU A 95 4.88 -11.83 15.85
CA LEU A 95 6.25 -11.60 16.32
C LEU A 95 6.29 -11.22 17.81
N GLY A 96 5.32 -10.46 18.29
CA GLY A 96 5.21 -10.07 19.70
C GLY A 96 4.93 -11.26 20.63
N ALA A 97 4.02 -12.16 20.24
CA ALA A 97 3.68 -13.35 21.03
C ALA A 97 4.81 -14.40 21.04
N SER A 98 5.69 -14.40 20.05
CA SER A 98 6.86 -15.29 20.01
C SER A 98 7.93 -14.96 21.07
N HIS A 99 7.76 -13.85 21.79
CA HIS A 99 8.70 -13.35 22.79
C HIS A 99 8.13 -13.22 24.22
N THR A 100 6.93 -13.78 24.47
CA THR A 100 6.32 -13.96 25.81
C THR A 100 6.12 -15.43 26.11
#